data_AF-A0A6A5B209-F1
#
_entry.id   AF-A0A6A5B209-F1
#
_cell.length_a   1.000
_cell.length_b   1.000
_cell.length_c   1.000
_cell.angle_alpha   90.00
_cell.angle_beta   90.00
_cell.angle_gamma   90.00
#
_symmetry.space_group_name_H-M   'P 1'
#
loop_
_entity.id
_entity.type
_entity.pdbx_description
1 polymer ?
#
loop_
_entity_poly.entity_id
_entity_poly.type
_entity_poly.pdbx_seq_one_letter_code
_entity_poly.pdbx_strand_id
1 'polypeptide(L)'
;MPPAYGGGDDIGLATNFSALDTVICATYLVSVLVVGGVATYVCRKKTSLDDYYLGGRTLPWWMLAIADVSSYIDIAGTMINTGLIYALGVRGMFIEVRGGLCLFLAFQLAFTGKLARRCPVRTKGEWIKFRFGAKLGGRVARTAIAIVSLVGGIFGVAYFSIGGGKFVTEFIAVPAYGGLC
;
A
#
# COMPACT_ATOMS: atom_id res chain seq x y z
N MET A 1 -23.43 -18.35 16.79
CA MET A 1 -24.63 -18.53 15.95
C MET A 1 -24.62 -17.39 14.92
N PRO A 2 -24.47 -17.66 13.62
CA PRO A 2 -24.61 -16.60 12.61
C PRO A 2 -26.10 -16.28 12.39
N PRO A 3 -26.49 -15.01 12.22
CA PRO A 3 -27.87 -14.67 11.92
C PRO A 3 -28.20 -15.05 10.47
N ALA A 4 -29.43 -15.55 10.29
CA ALA A 4 -30.00 -15.98 9.03
C ALA A 4 -30.23 -14.79 8.09
N TYR A 5 -29.69 -14.86 6.87
CA TYR A 5 -30.06 -13.98 5.77
C TYR A 5 -31.47 -14.37 5.30
N GLY A 6 -32.47 -13.61 5.73
CA GLY A 6 -33.82 -13.66 5.19
C GLY A 6 -33.86 -13.05 3.80
N GLY A 7 -34.47 -13.76 2.86
CA GLY A 7 -34.76 -13.26 1.52
C GLY A 7 -35.83 -12.17 1.55
N GLY A 8 -35.59 -11.13 0.75
CA GLY A 8 -36.50 -10.02 0.49
C GLY A 8 -35.83 -9.11 -0.55
N ASP A 9 -36.55 -8.84 -1.62
CA ASP A 9 -36.09 -8.19 -2.85
C ASP A 9 -35.84 -6.67 -2.70
N ASP A 10 -34.99 -6.31 -1.75
CA ASP A 10 -34.54 -4.93 -1.56
C ASP A 10 -33.21 -4.73 -2.30
N ILE A 11 -33.29 -4.38 -3.58
CA ILE A 11 -32.19 -3.73 -4.33
C ILE A 11 -31.92 -2.29 -3.82
N GLY A 12 -32.12 -2.06 -2.54
CA GLY A 12 -31.65 -0.89 -1.82
C GLY A 12 -30.33 -1.26 -1.16
N LEU A 13 -29.27 -0.52 -1.46
CA LEU A 13 -28.07 -0.50 -0.63
C LEU A 13 -28.49 -0.14 0.80
N ALA A 14 -28.76 -1.16 1.64
CA ALA A 14 -29.10 -0.99 3.05
C ALA A 14 -27.87 -0.42 3.76
N THR A 15 -27.76 0.90 3.72
CA THR A 15 -26.70 1.68 4.34
C THR A 15 -27.23 2.13 5.69
N ASN A 16 -26.76 1.50 6.76
CA ASN A 16 -27.05 1.92 8.13
C ASN A 16 -26.21 3.16 8.52
N PHE A 17 -26.08 4.13 7.62
CA PHE A 17 -25.27 5.33 7.83
C PHE A 17 -26.15 6.54 8.08
N SER A 18 -25.78 7.34 9.07
CA SER A 18 -26.36 8.68 9.20
C SER A 18 -25.97 9.50 7.97
N ALA A 19 -26.85 10.40 7.53
CA ALA A 19 -26.56 11.30 6.41
C ALA A 19 -25.25 12.09 6.61
N LEU A 20 -24.92 12.39 7.87
CA LEU A 20 -23.66 13.03 8.25
C LEU A 20 -22.44 12.15 7.94
N ASP A 21 -22.49 10.85 8.25
CA ASP A 21 -21.39 9.91 8.01
C ASP A 21 -21.13 9.76 6.51
N THR A 22 -22.20 9.69 5.71
CA THR A 22 -22.10 9.63 4.25
C THR A 22 -21.43 10.89 3.68
N VAL A 23 -21.79 12.08 4.18
CA VAL A 23 -21.18 13.34 3.73
C VAL A 23 -19.70 13.41 4.09
N ILE A 24 -19.31 12.97 5.29
CA ILE A 24 -17.90 12.94 5.71
C ILE A 24 -17.10 11.97 4.83
N CYS A 25 -17.59 10.75 4.63
CA CYS A 25 -16.94 9.75 3.77
C CYS A 25 -16.82 10.23 2.32
N ALA A 26 -17.89 10.79 1.74
CA ALA A 26 -17.88 11.32 0.38
C ALA A 26 -16.89 12.47 0.24
N THR A 27 -16.89 13.42 1.18
CA THR A 27 -15.96 14.56 1.18
C THR A 27 -14.51 14.10 1.29
N TYR A 28 -14.24 13.12 2.15
CA TYR A 28 -12.91 12.52 2.29
C TYR A 28 -12.44 11.89 0.97
N LEU A 29 -13.25 11.02 0.35
CA LEU A 29 -12.91 10.37 -0.92
C LEU A 29 -12.67 11.39 -2.04
N VAL A 30 -13.53 12.39 -2.17
CA VAL A 30 -13.37 13.47 -3.15
C VAL A 30 -12.08 14.25 -2.89
N SER A 31 -11.79 14.59 -1.63
CA SER A 31 -10.57 15.33 -1.29
C SER A 31 -9.30 14.54 -1.65
N VAL A 32 -9.27 13.23 -1.42
CA VAL A 32 -8.14 12.36 -1.79
C VAL A 32 -7.97 12.32 -3.31
N LEU A 33 -9.05 12.19 -4.07
CA LEU A 33 -9.02 12.21 -5.53
C LEU A 33 -8.55 13.56 -6.08
N VAL A 34 -9.00 14.67 -5.49
CA VAL A 34 -8.58 16.02 -5.88
C VAL A 34 -7.10 16.22 -5.58
N VAL A 35 -6.63 15.89 -4.38
CA VAL A 35 -5.21 16.01 -4.01
C VAL A 35 -4.34 15.14 -4.91
N GLY A 36 -4.72 13.87 -5.14
CA GLY A 36 -4.00 12.96 -6.02
C GLY A 36 -3.98 13.42 -7.48
N GLY A 37 -5.10 13.94 -7.98
CA GLY A 37 -5.24 14.49 -9.32
C GLY A 37 -4.41 15.76 -9.52
N VAL A 38 -4.47 16.69 -8.56
CA VAL A 38 -3.67 17.92 -8.56
C VAL A 38 -2.18 17.59 -8.48
N ALA A 39 -1.77 16.69 -7.57
CA ALA A 39 -0.38 16.26 -7.46
C ALA A 39 0.12 15.66 -8.78
N THR A 40 -0.67 14.77 -9.40
CA THR A 40 -0.34 14.17 -10.70
C THR A 40 -0.24 15.24 -11.79
N TYR A 41 -1.18 16.19 -11.84
CA TYR A 41 -1.17 17.28 -12.82
C TYR A 41 0.06 18.20 -12.67
N VAL A 42 0.46 18.51 -11.43
CA VAL A 42 1.65 19.32 -11.14
C VAL A 42 2.92 18.53 -11.51
N CYS A 43 3.00 17.25 -11.17
CA CYS A 43 4.14 16.40 -11.49
C CYS A 43 4.31 16.15 -12.99
N ARG A 44 3.24 16.17 -13.79
CA ARG A 44 3.32 16.08 -15.26
C ARG A 44 4.06 17.24 -15.92
N LYS A 45 4.20 18.38 -15.23
CA LYS A 45 4.94 19.54 -15.74
C LYS A 45 6.46 19.42 -15.55
N LYS A 46 6.95 18.33 -14.95
CA LYS A 46 8.39 18.08 -14.77
C LYS A 46 9.00 17.58 -16.07
N THR A 47 9.95 18.34 -16.61
CA THR A 47 10.55 18.12 -17.94
C THR A 47 11.71 17.12 -17.91
N SER A 48 12.32 16.87 -16.75
CA SER A 48 13.47 15.97 -16.62
C SER A 48 13.08 14.63 -15.99
N LEU A 49 13.72 13.54 -16.47
CA LEU A 49 13.52 12.20 -15.92
C LEU A 49 13.99 12.10 -14.45
N ASP A 50 15.00 12.88 -14.06
CA ASP A 50 15.46 12.96 -12.67
C ASP A 50 14.42 13.59 -11.75
N ASP A 51 13.71 14.62 -12.21
CA ASP A 51 12.64 15.24 -11.44
C ASP A 51 11.46 14.30 -11.25
N TYR A 52 11.18 13.44 -12.24
CA TYR A 52 10.10 12.46 -12.16
C TYR A 52 10.42 11.31 -11.20
N TYR A 53 11.63 10.73 -11.28
CA TYR A 53 12.00 9.57 -10.45
C TYR A 53 12.52 9.93 -9.06
N LEU A 54 13.21 11.08 -8.91
CA LEU A 54 13.90 11.46 -7.68
C LEU A 54 13.34 12.74 -7.04
N GLY A 55 12.33 13.37 -7.65
CA GLY A 55 11.78 14.64 -7.14
C GLY A 55 12.82 15.76 -7.07
N GLY A 56 13.81 15.74 -7.98
CA GLY A 56 14.93 16.70 -7.99
C GLY A 56 15.93 16.51 -6.85
N ARG A 57 15.82 15.44 -6.04
CA ARG A 57 16.62 15.21 -4.81
C ARG A 57 16.49 16.33 -3.77
N THR A 58 15.46 17.16 -3.87
CA THR A 58 15.19 18.28 -2.95
C THR A 58 14.16 17.95 -1.87
N LEU A 59 13.65 16.71 -1.85
CA LEU A 59 12.62 16.29 -0.89
C LEU A 59 13.19 16.25 0.53
N PRO A 60 12.55 16.92 1.50
CA PRO A 60 13.00 16.88 2.89
C PRO A 60 12.84 15.47 3.49
N TRP A 61 13.69 15.15 4.47
CA TRP A 61 13.79 13.82 5.05
C TRP A 61 12.50 13.31 5.67
N TRP A 62 11.70 14.21 6.28
CA TRP A 62 10.43 13.85 6.92
C TRP A 62 9.40 13.41 5.88
N MET A 63 9.37 14.03 4.71
CA MET A 63 8.44 13.67 3.64
C MET A 63 8.79 12.31 3.04
N LEU A 64 10.09 12.01 2.92
CA LEU A 64 10.57 10.68 2.52
C LEU A 64 10.17 9.61 3.52
N ALA A 65 10.26 9.90 4.82
CA ALA A 65 9.86 8.97 5.88
C ALA A 65 8.34 8.72 5.87
N ILE A 66 7.52 9.76 5.71
CA ILE A 66 6.06 9.62 5.65
C ILE A 66 5.64 8.80 4.41
N ALA A 67 6.26 9.03 3.26
CA ALA A 67 5.96 8.27 2.04
C ALA A 67 6.28 6.77 2.18
N ASP A 68 7.40 6.45 2.84
CA ASP A 68 7.81 5.06 3.10
C ASP A 68 6.83 4.37 4.05
N VAL A 69 6.50 5.01 5.17
CA VAL A 69 5.53 4.48 6.16
C VAL A 69 4.13 4.32 5.55
N SER A 70 3.68 5.29 4.74
CA SER A 70 2.39 5.22 4.05
C SER A 70 2.29 4.04 3.08
N SER A 71 3.41 3.52 2.57
CA SER A 71 3.41 2.37 1.67
C SER A 71 3.29 1.03 2.40
N TYR A 72 3.50 1.02 3.72
CA TYR A 72 3.42 -0.17 4.57
C TYR A 72 2.08 -0.31 5.31
N ILE A 73 1.40 0.80 5.57
CA ILE A 73 0.13 0.81 6.32
C ILE A 73 -1.03 0.52 5.38
N ASP A 74 -1.82 -0.50 5.71
CA ASP A 74 -3.02 -0.88 4.98
C ASP A 74 -4.14 -1.42 5.88
N ILE A 75 -5.34 -1.54 5.29
CA ILE A 75 -6.55 -1.99 6.01
C ILE A 75 -6.38 -3.44 6.49
N ALA A 76 -5.86 -4.31 5.63
CA ALA A 76 -5.71 -5.73 5.94
C ALA A 76 -4.72 -5.98 7.10
N GLY A 77 -3.59 -5.27 7.14
CA GLY A 77 -2.65 -5.30 8.25
C GLY A 77 -3.30 -4.78 9.53
N THR A 78 -4.06 -3.68 9.48
CA THR A 78 -4.75 -3.18 10.69
C THR A 78 -5.78 -4.18 11.25
N MET A 79 -6.46 -4.94 10.39
CA MET A 79 -7.38 -6.01 10.81
C MET A 79 -6.63 -7.15 11.51
N ILE A 80 -5.50 -7.59 10.95
CA ILE A 80 -4.67 -8.63 11.57
C ILE A 80 -4.15 -8.16 12.93
N ASN A 81 -3.69 -6.91 13.03
CA ASN A 81 -3.17 -6.34 14.27
C ASN A 81 -4.24 -6.28 15.35
N THR A 82 -5.46 -5.87 14.98
CA THR A 82 -6.62 -5.85 15.87
C THR A 82 -7.00 -7.27 16.31
N GLY A 83 -7.02 -8.23 15.39
CA GLY A 83 -7.29 -9.64 15.69
C GLY A 83 -6.25 -10.26 16.62
N LEU A 84 -4.97 -9.90 16.47
CA LEU A 84 -3.89 -10.40 17.31
C LEU A 84 -3.96 -9.84 18.74
N ILE A 85 -4.31 -8.56 18.88
CA ILE A 85 -4.57 -7.95 20.19
C ILE A 85 -5.80 -8.60 20.84
N TYR A 86 -6.85 -8.88 20.08
CA TYR A 86 -8.03 -9.57 20.60
C TYR A 86 -7.71 -11.00 21.07
N ALA A 87 -6.92 -11.76 20.31
CA ALA A 87 -6.61 -13.15 20.62
C ALA A 87 -5.54 -13.32 21.72
N LEU A 88 -4.50 -12.48 21.73
CA LEU A 88 -3.32 -12.62 22.60
C LEU A 88 -3.22 -11.51 23.66
N GLY A 89 -4.18 -10.59 23.71
CA GLY A 89 -4.13 -9.40 24.56
C GLY A 89 -2.96 -8.48 24.21
N VAL A 90 -2.43 -7.76 25.21
CA VAL A 90 -1.28 -6.86 25.07
C VAL A 90 -0.03 -7.57 24.53
N ARG A 91 0.06 -8.90 24.68
CA ARG A 91 1.17 -9.71 24.12
C ARG A 91 1.15 -9.75 22.59
N GLY A 92 -0.02 -9.63 21.96
CA GLY A 92 -0.17 -9.50 20.51
C GLY A 92 0.52 -8.24 19.98
N MET A 93 0.50 -7.15 20.74
CA MET A 93 1.22 -5.92 20.39
C MET A 93 2.73 -6.16 20.22
N PHE A 94 3.35 -7.03 21.02
CA PHE A 94 4.80 -7.29 20.90
C PHE A 94 5.19 -8.06 19.63
N ILE A 95 4.27 -8.85 19.07
CA ILE A 95 4.49 -9.55 17.79
C ILE A 95 4.48 -8.51 16.67
N GLU A 96 3.49 -7.62 16.68
CA GLU A 96 3.44 -6.46 15.80
C GLU A 96 4.61 -5.51 16.04
N VAL A 97 5.13 -5.38 17.26
CA VAL A 97 6.27 -4.50 17.50
C VAL A 97 7.56 -5.02 16.84
N ARG A 98 7.69 -6.35 16.69
CA ARG A 98 8.83 -6.96 15.96
C ARG A 98 8.60 -7.06 14.46
N GLY A 99 7.36 -7.29 14.03
CA GLY A 99 6.99 -7.44 12.62
C GLY A 99 6.63 -6.12 11.92
N GLY A 100 5.82 -5.29 12.56
CA GLY A 100 5.23 -4.05 12.06
C GLY A 100 5.82 -2.74 12.62
N LEU A 101 6.35 -2.70 13.85
CA LEU A 101 7.24 -1.58 14.23
C LEU A 101 8.58 -1.80 13.53
N CYS A 102 8.76 -0.96 12.53
CA CYS A 102 9.91 -0.50 11.76
C CYS A 102 11.35 -0.64 12.31
N LEU A 103 11.68 -1.53 13.26
CA LEU A 103 13.07 -1.79 13.68
C LEU A 103 13.90 -2.22 12.48
N PHE A 104 13.34 -3.08 11.61
CA PHE A 104 14.00 -3.44 10.35
C PHE A 104 14.16 -2.22 9.42
N LEU A 105 13.25 -1.24 9.42
CA LEU A 105 13.41 -0.01 8.61
C LEU A 105 14.60 0.82 9.09
N ALA A 106 14.91 0.85 10.40
CA ALA A 106 16.11 1.51 10.89
C ALA A 106 17.38 0.86 10.32
N PHE A 107 17.42 -0.49 10.27
CA PHE A 107 18.48 -1.23 9.59
C PHE A 107 18.49 -0.92 8.07
N GLN A 108 17.32 -0.93 7.42
CA GLN A 108 17.19 -0.66 6.00
C GLN A 108 17.67 0.75 5.64
N LEU A 109 17.38 1.75 6.46
CA LEU A 109 17.84 3.12 6.29
C LEU A 109 19.36 3.22 6.46
N ALA A 110 19.92 2.58 7.50
CA ALA A 110 21.35 2.62 7.80
C ALA A 110 22.19 1.98 6.69
N PHE A 111 21.78 0.80 6.19
CA PHE A 111 22.54 0.05 5.19
C PHE A 111 22.15 0.41 3.76
N THR A 112 20.87 0.30 3.42
CA THR A 112 20.38 0.50 2.05
C THR A 112 20.20 1.97 1.72
N GLY A 113 19.75 2.80 2.65
CA GLY A 113 19.59 4.24 2.43
C GLY A 113 20.90 4.94 2.08
N LYS A 114 21.99 4.61 2.80
CA LYS A 114 23.34 5.16 2.52
C LYS A 114 23.88 4.68 1.18
N LEU A 115 23.67 3.40 0.83
CA LEU A 115 24.09 2.84 -0.45
C LEU A 115 23.30 3.46 -1.62
N ALA A 116 21.98 3.60 -1.47
CA ALA A 116 21.10 4.18 -2.48
C ALA A 116 21.47 5.64 -2.80
N ARG A 117 21.87 6.44 -1.80
CA ARG A 117 22.31 7.83 -2.04
C ARG A 117 23.63 7.92 -2.83
N ARG A 118 24.48 6.91 -2.75
CA ARG A 118 25.80 6.86 -3.41
C ARG A 118 25.75 6.27 -4.83
N CYS A 119 24.70 5.53 -5.18
CA CYS A 119 24.55 4.99 -6.52
C CYS A 119 23.87 6.00 -7.46
N PRO A 120 24.39 6.24 -8.68
CA PRO A 120 23.81 7.19 -9.64
C PRO A 120 22.60 6.61 -10.41
N VAL A 121 21.93 5.59 -9.86
CA VAL A 121 20.87 4.82 -10.54
C VAL A 121 19.51 5.14 -9.94
N ARG A 122 18.47 5.14 -10.77
CA ARG A 122 17.12 5.56 -10.38
C ARG A 122 16.23 4.37 -10.05
N THR A 123 16.40 3.27 -10.78
CA THR A 123 15.56 2.07 -10.64
C THR A 123 16.34 0.89 -10.08
N LYS A 124 15.63 -0.03 -9.41
CA LYS A 124 16.21 -1.31 -8.97
C LYS A 124 16.78 -2.11 -10.16
N GLY A 125 16.16 -2.01 -11.35
CA GLY A 125 16.63 -2.65 -12.58
C GLY A 125 17.97 -2.13 -13.09
N GLU A 126 18.19 -0.81 -13.02
CA GLU A 126 19.47 -0.17 -13.32
C GLU A 126 20.54 -0.52 -12.28
N TRP A 127 20.16 -0.61 -11.00
CA TRP A 127 21.09 -1.01 -9.93
C TRP A 127 21.66 -2.41 -10.16
N ILE A 128 20.83 -3.37 -10.60
CA ILE A 128 21.30 -4.72 -10.97
C ILE A 128 22.29 -4.66 -12.14
N LYS A 129 22.03 -3.79 -13.14
CA LYS A 129 22.97 -3.54 -14.25
C LYS A 129 24.30 -3.00 -13.75
N PHE A 130 24.25 -2.05 -12.82
CA PHE A 130 25.42 -1.39 -12.25
C PHE A 130 26.25 -2.38 -11.41
N ARG A 131 25.59 -3.25 -10.63
CA ARG A 131 26.26 -4.19 -9.72
C ARG A 131 26.84 -5.43 -10.40
N PHE A 132 26.15 -5.99 -11.40
CA PHE A 132 26.50 -7.27 -12.05
C PHE A 132 26.93 -7.11 -13.52
N GLY A 133 26.82 -5.91 -14.09
CA GLY A 133 27.11 -5.65 -15.50
C GLY A 133 26.05 -6.20 -16.46
N ALA A 134 26.35 -6.13 -17.76
CA ALA A 134 25.48 -6.64 -18.84
C ALA A 134 25.70 -8.13 -19.18
N LYS A 135 26.53 -8.82 -18.38
CA LYS A 135 26.83 -10.25 -18.52
C LYS A 135 25.55 -11.09 -18.34
N LEU A 136 25.58 -12.33 -18.82
CA LEU A 136 24.43 -13.25 -18.79
C LEU A 136 23.80 -13.33 -17.38
N GLY A 137 24.62 -13.44 -16.34
CA GLY A 137 24.16 -13.48 -14.94
C GLY A 137 23.40 -12.22 -14.50
N GLY A 138 23.82 -11.02 -14.93
CA GLY A 138 23.10 -9.77 -14.62
C GLY A 138 21.76 -9.65 -15.36
N ARG A 139 21.67 -10.26 -16.55
CA ARG A 139 20.43 -10.30 -17.35
C ARG A 139 19.41 -11.25 -16.73
N VAL A 140 19.84 -12.43 -16.32
CA VAL A 140 19.01 -13.41 -15.60
C VAL A 140 18.53 -12.82 -14.27
N ALA A 141 19.41 -12.21 -13.49
CA ALA A 141 19.03 -11.57 -12.22
C ALA A 141 17.98 -10.46 -12.42
N ARG A 142 18.11 -9.63 -13.47
CA ARG A 142 17.12 -8.60 -13.77
C ARG A 142 15.77 -9.20 -14.15
N THR A 143 15.76 -10.20 -15.03
CA THR A 143 14.52 -10.86 -15.45
C THR A 143 13.84 -11.57 -14.28
N ALA A 144 14.60 -12.26 -13.43
CA ALA A 144 14.07 -12.91 -12.24
C ALA A 144 13.41 -11.90 -11.28
N ILE A 145 14.07 -10.78 -11.00
CA ILE A 145 13.53 -9.72 -10.13
C ILE A 145 12.28 -9.07 -10.76
N ALA A 146 12.25 -8.89 -12.08
CA ALA A 146 11.07 -8.40 -12.77
C ALA A 146 9.88 -9.36 -12.63
N ILE A 147 10.11 -10.67 -12.84
CA ILE A 147 9.07 -11.70 -12.67
C ILE A 147 8.56 -11.72 -11.23
N VAL A 148 9.46 -11.75 -10.25
CA VAL A 148 9.07 -11.74 -8.83
C VAL A 148 8.27 -10.49 -8.47
N SER A 149 8.64 -9.33 -9.01
CA SER A 149 7.91 -8.08 -8.77
C SER A 149 6.52 -8.09 -9.40
N LEU A 150 6.37 -8.66 -10.60
CA LEU A 150 5.08 -8.80 -11.28
C LEU A 150 4.16 -9.77 -10.53
N VAL A 151 4.69 -10.95 -10.17
CA VAL A 151 3.95 -11.96 -9.41
C VAL A 151 3.56 -11.40 -8.04
N GLY A 152 4.48 -10.74 -7.34
CA GLY A 152 4.19 -10.05 -6.08
C GLY A 152 3.14 -8.95 -6.22
N GLY A 153 3.15 -8.21 -7.34
CA GLY A 153 2.12 -7.22 -7.65
C GLY A 153 0.73 -7.85 -7.81
N ILE A 154 0.62 -8.98 -8.50
CA ILE A 154 -0.65 -9.72 -8.66
C ILE A 154 -1.18 -10.16 -7.29
N PHE A 155 -0.32 -10.77 -6.46
CA PHE A 155 -0.70 -11.16 -5.11
C PHE A 155 -1.06 -9.96 -4.23
N GLY A 156 -0.33 -8.86 -4.35
CA GLY A 156 -0.63 -7.61 -3.64
C GLY A 156 -2.03 -7.09 -3.99
N VAL A 157 -2.37 -7.01 -5.28
CA VAL A 157 -3.71 -6.57 -5.72
C VAL A 157 -4.80 -7.51 -5.21
N ALA A 158 -4.58 -8.82 -5.27
CA ALA A 158 -5.52 -9.80 -4.73
C ALA A 158 -5.71 -9.62 -3.22
N TYR A 159 -4.62 -9.45 -2.48
CA TYR A 159 -4.63 -9.21 -1.04
C TYR A 159 -5.38 -7.91 -0.67
N PHE A 160 -5.12 -6.80 -1.37
CA PHE A 160 -5.84 -5.54 -1.16
C PHE A 160 -7.33 -5.64 -1.50
N SER A 161 -7.66 -6.39 -2.56
CA SER A 161 -9.05 -6.58 -2.97
C SER A 161 -9.84 -7.36 -1.92
N ILE A 162 -9.27 -8.45 -1.40
CA ILE A 162 -9.92 -9.26 -0.35
C ILE A 162 -9.96 -8.52 0.99
N GLY A 163 -8.87 -7.85 1.35
CA GLY A 163 -8.80 -7.07 2.59
C GLY A 163 -9.79 -5.92 2.61
N GLY A 164 -9.89 -5.17 1.50
CA GLY A 164 -10.86 -4.10 1.34
C GLY A 164 -12.30 -4.62 1.26
N GLY A 165 -12.52 -5.73 0.55
CA GLY A 165 -13.83 -6.35 0.38
C GLY A 165 -14.48 -6.71 1.72
N LYS A 166 -13.76 -7.49 2.53
CA LYS A 166 -14.21 -7.88 3.88
C LYS A 166 -14.53 -6.70 4.80
N PHE A 167 -13.75 -5.63 4.69
CA PHE A 167 -14.00 -4.42 5.47
C PHE A 167 -15.29 -3.72 5.00
N VAL A 168 -15.47 -3.54 3.69
CA VAL A 168 -16.65 -2.86 3.13
C VAL A 168 -17.93 -3.63 3.42
N THR A 169 -17.90 -4.96 3.35
CA THR A 169 -19.08 -5.81 3.63
C THR A 169 -19.59 -5.72 5.06
N GLU A 170 -18.76 -5.30 6.02
CA GLU A 170 -19.19 -5.07 7.40
C GLU A 170 -20.06 -3.82 7.53
N PHE A 171 -19.81 -2.82 6.68
CA PHE A 171 -20.48 -1.51 6.74
C PHE A 171 -21.63 -1.36 5.73
N ILE A 172 -21.50 -2.01 4.58
CA ILE A 172 -22.49 -1.97 3.50
C ILE A 172 -22.81 -3.42 3.16
N ALA A 173 -24.08 -3.80 3.28
CA ALA A 173 -24.55 -5.11 2.83
C ALA A 173 -24.57 -5.15 1.29
N VAL A 174 -23.40 -5.38 0.68
CA VAL A 174 -23.26 -5.55 -0.77
C VAL A 174 -23.45 -7.04 -1.10
N PRO A 175 -24.26 -7.37 -2.11
CA PRO A 175 -24.43 -8.76 -2.55
C PRO A 175 -23.09 -9.40 -2.94
N ALA A 176 -22.90 -10.67 -2.57
CA ALA A 176 -21.65 -11.42 -2.74
C ALA A 176 -21.14 -11.52 -4.19
N TYR A 177 -21.97 -11.21 -5.19
CA TYR A 177 -21.58 -11.17 -6.61
C TYR A 177 -20.87 -9.87 -7.04
N GLY A 178 -20.79 -8.85 -6.16
CA GLY A 178 -20.15 -7.56 -6.42
C GLY A 178 -18.61 -7.56 -6.47
N GLY A 179 -17.97 -8.73 -6.36
CA GLY A 179 -16.52 -8.87 -6.52
C GLY A 179 -15.67 -8.38 -5.33
N LEU A 180 -16.31 -8.10 -4.20
CA LEU A 180 -15.69 -7.73 -2.93
C LEU A 180 -15.86 -8.91 -1.95
N CYS A 181 -15.01 -9.93 -2.07
CA CYS A 181 -14.98 -11.08 -1.16
C CYS A 181 -13.94 -10.94 -0.04
#